data_AF-A0A523DSZ4-F1
#
_entry.id   AF-A0A523DSZ4-F1
#
_cell.length_a   1.000
_cell.length_b   1.000
_cell.length_c   1.000
_cell.angle_alpha   90.00
_cell.angle_beta   90.00
_cell.angle_gamma   90.00
#
_symmetry.space_group_name_H-M   'P 1'
#
loop_
_entity.id
_entity.type
_entity.pdbx_description
1 polymer ?
#
loop_
_entity_poly.entity_id
_entity_poly.type
_entity_poly.pdbx_seq_one_letter_code
_entity_poly.pdbx_strand_id
1 'polypeptide(L)'
;MRDTKSGHRQQRGPLARQAGYQRHASGLVLALLIFACAGERALVERLENETWRPAPFHLVSFSGQRDGTHVAFAIELKGEENRRLLVRGTVIIDPQAHLLEGHWVEQGGSAPRSGILSSAAVDFLGGQGGRPSLGGQFTLSGENGPLYRLNLTSHVLEPPAE
;
A
#
# COMPACT_ATOMS: atom_id res chain seq x y z
N MET A 1 15.61 70.67 -42.12
CA MET A 1 16.74 70.68 -43.08
C MET A 1 17.03 69.21 -43.39
N ARG A 2 16.68 68.72 -44.60
CA ARG A 2 17.59 68.65 -45.79
C ARG A 2 18.84 67.84 -45.43
N ASP A 3 19.23 66.74 -46.05
CA ASP A 3 19.16 66.29 -47.45
C ASP A 3 19.56 64.78 -47.49
N THR A 4 18.94 63.91 -48.30
CA THR A 4 19.45 63.34 -49.59
C THR A 4 20.96 62.98 -49.61
N LYS A 5 21.49 61.97 -50.29
CA LYS A 5 21.12 60.79 -51.10
C LYS A 5 22.48 60.27 -51.66
N SER A 6 22.53 59.00 -52.10
CA SER A 6 23.53 58.45 -53.05
C SER A 6 24.87 57.99 -52.46
N GLY A 7 25.47 56.85 -52.82
CA GLY A 7 25.15 55.85 -53.84
C GLY A 7 26.43 55.10 -54.25
N HIS A 8 26.30 53.77 -54.37
CA HIS A 8 27.13 52.80 -55.13
C HIS A 8 28.66 52.72 -54.97
N ARG A 9 29.12 51.53 -54.54
CA ARG A 9 30.05 50.74 -55.37
C ARG A 9 29.86 49.23 -55.16
N GLN A 10 29.94 48.53 -56.29
CA GLN A 10 29.67 47.13 -56.55
C GLN A 10 30.93 46.27 -56.36
N GLN A 11 30.70 44.96 -56.12
CA GLN A 11 31.35 43.78 -56.74
C GLN A 11 32.27 42.82 -55.93
N ARG A 12 31.87 41.52 -56.07
CA ARG A 12 32.63 40.23 -56.02
C ARG A 12 33.06 39.77 -54.62
N GLY A 13 32.64 38.61 -54.11
CA GLY A 13 32.78 37.23 -54.62
C GLY A 13 32.95 36.28 -53.40
N PRO A 14 33.00 34.95 -53.55
CA PRO A 14 32.04 34.06 -52.88
C PRO A 14 32.55 33.22 -51.69
N LEU A 15 31.55 32.65 -50.98
CA LEU A 15 31.53 31.35 -50.29
C LEU A 15 32.65 31.03 -49.30
N ALA A 16 32.32 31.11 -48.01
CA ALA A 16 32.89 30.21 -47.01
C ALA A 16 31.77 29.71 -46.08
N ARG A 17 31.55 28.39 -46.16
CA ARG A 17 30.81 27.57 -45.21
C ARG A 17 31.27 27.84 -43.78
N GLN A 18 30.34 27.84 -42.83
CA GLN A 18 30.37 27.03 -41.61
C GLN A 18 29.04 27.23 -40.89
N ALA A 19 28.15 26.25 -41.00
CA ALA A 19 28.01 25.12 -40.07
C ALA A 19 27.10 25.51 -38.90
N GLY A 20 25.88 24.97 -38.95
CA GLY A 20 24.79 25.31 -38.06
C GLY A 20 25.07 24.99 -36.60
N TYR A 21 24.67 25.92 -35.73
CA TYR A 21 24.48 25.63 -34.31
C TYR A 21 23.20 24.79 -34.18
N GLN A 22 23.39 23.47 -34.04
CA GLN A 22 22.32 22.53 -33.76
C GLN A 22 21.66 22.84 -32.40
N ARG A 23 20.34 22.98 -32.50
CA ARG A 23 19.36 23.05 -31.42
C ARG A 23 19.41 21.77 -30.56
N HIS A 24 20.02 21.81 -29.38
CA HIS A 24 19.87 20.75 -28.39
C HIS A 24 19.80 21.34 -26.98
N ALA A 25 18.71 22.03 -26.66
CA ALA A 25 18.41 22.50 -25.30
C ALA A 25 16.99 22.13 -24.86
N SER A 26 16.46 20.99 -25.31
CA SER A 26 15.11 20.51 -24.95
C SER A 26 15.06 18.99 -24.76
N GLY A 27 16.10 18.42 -24.13
CA GLY A 27 16.18 16.97 -23.90
C GLY A 27 16.39 16.55 -22.44
N LEU A 28 16.57 17.48 -21.50
CA LEU A 28 17.03 17.13 -20.14
C LEU A 28 15.93 17.16 -19.06
N VAL A 29 14.71 17.64 -19.35
CA VAL A 29 13.67 17.82 -18.31
C VAL A 29 12.75 16.60 -18.17
N LEU A 30 12.75 15.64 -19.11
CA LEU A 30 11.80 14.52 -19.10
C LEU A 30 12.29 13.26 -18.34
N ALA A 31 13.55 13.22 -17.89
CA ALA A 31 14.17 12.01 -17.32
C ALA A 31 13.95 11.82 -15.80
N LEU A 32 13.25 12.73 -15.11
CA LEU A 32 13.10 12.72 -13.65
C LEU A 32 11.79 12.13 -13.11
N LEU A 33 10.95 11.50 -13.95
CA LEU A 33 9.61 11.02 -13.56
C LEU A 33 9.51 9.52 -13.19
N ILE A 34 10.61 8.80 -13.00
CA ILE A 34 10.57 7.33 -12.85
C ILE A 34 11.28 6.84 -11.58
N PHE A 35 10.78 7.14 -10.37
CA PHE A 35 11.05 6.31 -9.17
C PHE A 35 10.02 6.51 -8.03
N ALA A 36 8.77 6.86 -8.33
CA ALA A 36 7.70 6.91 -7.33
C ALA A 36 6.74 5.71 -7.45
N CYS A 37 7.28 4.49 -7.54
CA CYS A 37 6.52 3.32 -7.08
C CYS A 37 6.71 3.26 -5.56
N ALA A 38 5.82 3.92 -4.81
CA ALA A 38 5.66 3.60 -3.40
C ALA A 38 5.31 2.11 -3.33
N GLY A 39 6.27 1.28 -2.91
CA GLY A 39 6.09 -0.16 -2.86
C GLY A 39 4.88 -0.52 -2.00
N GLU A 40 4.14 -1.55 -2.42
CA GLU A 40 3.01 -2.06 -1.65
C GLU A 40 3.47 -2.41 -0.23
N ARG A 41 2.70 -1.98 0.78
CA ARG A 41 3.00 -2.35 2.17
C ARG A 41 2.86 -3.86 2.32
N ALA A 42 3.79 -4.47 3.05
CA ALA A 42 3.72 -5.89 3.34
C ALA A 42 2.43 -6.24 4.09
N LEU A 43 1.79 -7.34 3.71
CA LEU A 43 0.59 -7.87 4.36
C LEU A 43 0.80 -8.04 5.87
N VAL A 44 1.93 -8.66 6.24
CA VAL A 44 2.35 -8.79 7.64
C VAL A 44 3.72 -8.15 7.80
N GLU A 45 3.85 -7.33 8.83
CA GLU A 45 5.12 -6.83 9.34
C GLU A 45 5.33 -7.38 10.75
N ARG A 46 6.58 -7.68 11.11
CA ARG A 46 7.00 -8.06 12.45
C ARG A 46 7.79 -6.92 13.07
N LEU A 47 7.60 -6.70 14.36
CA LEU A 47 8.42 -5.77 15.12
C LEU A 47 9.76 -6.44 15.47
N GLU A 48 10.85 -5.88 14.96
CA GLU A 48 12.22 -6.35 15.20
C GLU A 48 13.10 -5.14 15.51
N ASN A 49 13.71 -5.11 16.70
CA ASN A 49 14.55 -3.99 17.16
C ASN A 49 13.87 -2.63 16.94
N GLU A 50 12.65 -2.49 17.46
CA GLU A 50 11.82 -1.28 17.38
C GLU A 50 11.40 -0.86 15.95
N THR A 51 11.72 -1.68 14.95
CA THR A 51 11.43 -1.41 13.54
C THR A 51 10.46 -2.43 12.97
N TRP A 52 9.48 -1.98 12.19
CA TRP A 52 8.58 -2.87 11.45
C TRP A 52 9.25 -3.38 10.19
N ARG A 53 9.35 -4.70 10.05
CA ARG A 53 9.95 -5.36 8.89
C ARG A 53 8.96 -6.34 8.25
N PRO A 54 8.93 -6.49 6.92
CA PRO A 54 8.11 -7.48 6.26
C PRO A 54 8.33 -8.89 6.84
N ALA A 55 7.25 -9.58 7.16
CA ALA A 55 7.27 -10.97 7.58
C ALA A 55 6.71 -11.85 6.46
N PRO A 56 7.27 -13.05 6.20
CA PRO A 56 6.92 -13.87 5.05
C PRO A 56 5.62 -14.66 5.29
N PHE A 57 4.52 -13.96 5.55
CA PHE A 57 3.18 -14.53 5.62
C PHE A 57 2.37 -14.16 4.38
N HIS A 58 1.59 -15.11 3.88
CA HIS A 58 0.61 -14.88 2.82
C HIS A 58 -0.80 -15.27 3.30
N LEU A 59 -1.80 -14.59 2.73
CA LEU A 59 -3.21 -14.85 3.03
C LEU A 59 -3.62 -16.22 2.48
N VAL A 60 -4.19 -17.05 3.35
CA VAL A 60 -4.80 -18.34 2.99
C VAL A 60 -6.30 -18.18 2.88
N SER A 61 -6.94 -17.59 3.90
CA SER A 61 -8.37 -17.36 3.92
C SER A 61 -8.72 -16.07 4.67
N PHE A 62 -9.80 -15.44 4.24
CA PHE A 62 -10.41 -14.31 4.94
C PHE A 62 -11.93 -14.44 4.86
N SER A 63 -12.50 -14.96 5.93
CA SER A 63 -13.94 -15.19 6.05
C SER A 63 -14.56 -14.26 7.07
N GLY A 64 -15.88 -14.08 6.95
CA GLY A 64 -16.63 -13.34 7.93
C GLY A 64 -18.11 -13.30 7.62
N GLN A 65 -18.87 -12.92 8.64
CA GLN A 65 -20.32 -12.84 8.59
C GLN A 65 -20.76 -11.54 9.25
N ARG A 66 -21.66 -10.84 8.55
CA ARG A 66 -22.32 -9.67 9.09
C ARG A 66 -23.65 -10.07 9.73
N ASP A 67 -23.87 -9.62 10.95
CA ASP A 67 -25.14 -9.65 11.66
C ASP A 67 -25.49 -8.25 12.16
N GLY A 68 -26.43 -7.59 11.48
CA GLY A 68 -26.80 -6.20 11.75
C GLY A 68 -25.61 -5.24 11.63
N THR A 69 -25.21 -4.66 12.76
CA THR A 69 -24.05 -3.74 12.88
C THR A 69 -22.74 -4.46 13.21
N HIS A 70 -22.77 -5.77 13.48
CA HIS A 70 -21.59 -6.54 13.85
C HIS A 70 -21.08 -7.36 12.65
N VAL A 71 -19.75 -7.47 12.54
CA VAL A 71 -19.07 -8.27 11.53
C VAL A 71 -18.03 -9.13 12.24
N ALA A 72 -18.34 -10.41 12.40
CA ALA A 72 -17.37 -11.39 12.86
C ALA A 72 -16.47 -11.79 11.69
N PHE A 73 -15.16 -11.91 11.91
CA PHE A 73 -14.22 -12.30 10.88
C PHE A 73 -13.13 -13.25 11.38
N ALA A 74 -12.57 -14.03 10.46
CA ALA A 74 -11.45 -14.91 10.68
C ALA A 74 -10.46 -14.82 9.51
N ILE A 75 -9.16 -14.82 9.84
CA ILE A 75 -8.07 -14.75 8.88
C ILE A 75 -7.12 -15.90 9.18
N GLU A 76 -6.77 -16.66 8.15
CA GLU A 76 -5.65 -17.60 8.19
C GLU A 76 -4.52 -17.08 7.29
N LEU A 77 -3.34 -16.96 7.88
CA LEU A 77 -2.11 -16.61 7.19
C LEU A 77 -1.12 -17.76 7.34
N LYS A 78 -0.42 -18.09 6.27
CA LYS A 78 0.62 -19.13 6.27
C LYS A 78 1.99 -18.48 6.07
N GLY A 79 2.92 -18.85 6.93
CA GLY A 79 4.32 -18.45 6.87
C GLY A 79 5.23 -19.60 6.46
N GLU A 80 6.53 -19.32 6.50
CA GLU A 80 7.58 -20.33 6.36
C GLU A 80 7.53 -21.36 7.50
N GLU A 81 8.17 -22.52 7.30
CA GLU A 81 8.30 -23.58 8.32
C GLU A 81 6.96 -24.07 8.91
N ASN A 82 5.90 -24.10 8.10
CA ASN A 82 4.53 -24.43 8.52
C ASN A 82 3.95 -23.52 9.61
N ARG A 83 4.52 -22.32 9.80
CA ARG A 83 3.94 -21.32 10.68
C ARG A 83 2.56 -20.91 10.19
N ARG A 84 1.62 -20.78 11.11
CA ARG A 84 0.28 -20.26 10.83
C ARG A 84 -0.03 -19.13 11.79
N LEU A 85 -0.61 -18.06 11.28
CA LEU A 85 -1.12 -16.96 12.07
C LEU A 85 -2.64 -16.88 11.87
N LEU A 86 -3.36 -17.23 12.92
CA LEU A 86 -4.82 -17.29 12.98
C LEU A 86 -5.31 -16.04 13.69
N VAL A 87 -6.13 -15.23 13.04
CA VAL A 87 -6.69 -14.00 13.61
C VAL A 87 -8.20 -14.10 13.60
N ARG A 88 -8.85 -13.71 14.70
CA ARG A 88 -10.31 -13.60 14.77
C ARG A 88 -10.69 -12.30 15.47
N GLY A 89 -11.82 -11.74 15.07
CA GLY A 89 -12.34 -10.55 15.74
C GLY A 89 -13.75 -10.20 15.32
N THR A 90 -14.25 -9.16 15.97
CA THR A 90 -15.56 -8.57 15.71
C THR A 90 -15.38 -7.09 15.46
N VAL A 91 -15.93 -6.61 14.36
CA VAL A 91 -16.03 -5.18 14.04
C VAL A 91 -17.47 -4.74 14.26
N ILE A 92 -17.66 -3.54 14.82
CA ILE A 92 -18.96 -2.89 14.90
C ILE A 92 -19.00 -1.68 13.95
N ILE A 93 -20.15 -1.46 13.32
CA ILE A 93 -20.39 -0.40 12.33
C ILE A 93 -21.33 0.63 12.97
N ASP A 94 -20.78 1.65 13.62
CA ASP A 94 -21.56 2.76 14.21
C ASP A 94 -20.70 4.01 14.54
N PRO A 95 -20.93 5.17 13.90
CA PRO A 95 -21.29 5.34 12.48
C PRO A 95 -20.12 4.94 11.55
N GLN A 96 -18.91 4.79 12.10
CA GLN A 96 -17.72 4.29 11.43
C GLN A 96 -17.35 2.92 11.97
N ALA A 97 -16.79 2.08 11.11
CA ALA A 97 -16.35 0.75 11.50
C ALA A 97 -15.15 0.83 12.45
N HIS A 98 -15.20 0.07 13.54
CA HIS A 98 -14.06 -0.09 14.46
C HIS A 98 -14.03 -1.51 15.04
N LEU A 99 -12.83 -1.95 15.41
CA LEU A 99 -12.66 -3.24 16.07
C LEU A 99 -13.26 -3.17 17.48
N LEU A 100 -14.22 -4.04 17.76
CA LEU A 100 -14.79 -4.21 19.09
C LEU A 100 -13.88 -5.10 19.94
N GLU A 101 -13.49 -6.25 19.39
CA GLU A 101 -12.62 -7.22 20.05
C GLU A 101 -11.90 -8.09 19.02
N GLY A 102 -10.79 -8.71 19.43
CA GLY A 102 -10.15 -9.72 18.63
C GLY A 102 -8.96 -10.37 19.33
N HIS A 103 -8.59 -11.53 18.83
CA HIS A 103 -7.49 -12.33 19.33
C HIS A 103 -6.74 -12.96 18.16
N TRP A 104 -5.50 -13.35 18.43
CA TRP A 104 -4.69 -14.06 17.47
C TRP A 104 -3.94 -15.22 18.13
N VAL A 105 -3.60 -16.21 17.32
CA VAL A 105 -2.76 -17.35 17.70
C VAL A 105 -1.78 -17.62 16.58
N GLU A 106 -0.52 -17.81 16.92
CA GLU A 106 0.50 -18.33 16.02
C GLU A 106 0.87 -19.77 16.40
N GLN A 107 0.89 -20.63 15.39
CA GLN A 107 1.21 -22.05 15.49
C GLN A 107 2.42 -22.38 14.60
N GLY A 108 3.06 -23.54 14.83
CA GLY A 108 4.14 -24.06 13.97
C GLY A 108 5.53 -23.50 14.24
N GLY A 109 5.71 -22.60 15.22
CA GLY A 109 7.02 -22.16 15.70
C GLY A 109 7.52 -22.99 16.89
N SER A 110 8.62 -22.55 17.53
CA SER A 110 9.20 -23.21 18.70
C SER A 110 8.24 -23.28 19.90
N ALA A 111 7.33 -22.31 20.01
CA ALA A 111 6.26 -22.29 20.99
C ALA A 111 5.02 -21.58 20.40
N PRO A 112 3.80 -22.00 20.75
CA PRO A 112 2.60 -21.26 20.38
C PRO A 112 2.63 -19.88 21.04
N ARG A 113 2.25 -18.87 20.27
CA ARG A 113 2.09 -17.49 20.77
C ARG A 113 0.66 -17.05 20.54
N SER A 114 0.16 -16.15 21.37
CA SER A 114 -1.18 -15.60 21.24
C SER A 114 -1.27 -14.23 21.88
N GLY A 115 -2.40 -13.56 21.67
CA GLY A 115 -2.73 -12.35 22.38
C GLY A 115 -3.90 -11.62 21.75
N ILE A 116 -3.92 -10.30 21.95
CA ILE A 116 -5.04 -9.45 21.58
C ILE A 116 -4.80 -8.74 20.25
N LEU A 117 -5.91 -8.46 19.57
CA LEU A 117 -5.95 -7.65 18.37
C LEU A 117 -6.37 -6.21 18.73
N SER A 118 -5.72 -5.23 18.12
CA SER A 118 -6.14 -3.84 18.14
C SER A 118 -6.12 -3.30 16.71
N SER A 119 -6.90 -2.25 16.41
CA SER A 119 -6.92 -1.62 15.08
C SER A 119 -6.51 -0.16 15.15
N ALA A 120 -5.68 0.28 14.22
CA ALA A 120 -5.46 1.70 13.97
C ALA A 120 -6.54 2.29 13.05
N ALA A 121 -7.00 1.48 12.08
CA ALA A 121 -8.07 1.81 11.16
C ALA A 121 -8.78 0.53 10.73
N VAL A 122 -10.09 0.63 10.48
CA VAL A 122 -10.90 -0.44 9.91
C VAL A 122 -11.63 0.10 8.69
N ASP A 123 -11.41 -0.52 7.55
CA ASP A 123 -12.10 -0.20 6.30
C ASP A 123 -13.23 -1.21 6.11
N PHE A 124 -14.47 -0.73 6.07
CA PHE A 124 -15.63 -1.59 5.87
C PHE A 124 -16.48 -1.09 4.70
N LEU A 125 -16.80 -1.99 3.76
CA LEU A 125 -17.78 -1.73 2.70
C LEU A 125 -18.82 -2.84 2.73
N GLY A 126 -20.07 -2.48 2.95
CA GLY A 126 -21.16 -3.45 2.97
C GLY A 126 -22.46 -2.71 3.15
N GLY A 127 -23.17 -2.49 2.03
CA GLY A 127 -24.52 -1.93 2.03
C GLY A 127 -25.59 -3.02 2.20
N GLN A 128 -26.87 -2.61 2.20
CA GLN A 128 -27.99 -3.53 2.11
C GLN A 128 -27.99 -4.20 0.72
N GLY A 129 -27.41 -5.40 0.61
CA GLY A 129 -27.50 -6.23 -0.60
C GLY A 129 -26.16 -6.65 -1.24
N GLY A 130 -25.03 -6.12 -0.79
CA GLY A 130 -23.70 -6.54 -1.24
C GLY A 130 -23.00 -7.50 -0.26
N ARG A 131 -22.07 -8.33 -0.75
CA ARG A 131 -21.17 -9.08 0.14
C ARG A 131 -20.30 -8.07 0.91
N PRO A 132 -20.21 -8.18 2.25
CA PRO A 132 -19.39 -7.28 3.04
C PRO A 132 -17.91 -7.47 2.68
N SER A 133 -17.14 -6.39 2.65
CA SER A 133 -15.68 -6.39 2.59
C SER A 133 -15.10 -5.71 3.81
N LEU A 134 -13.92 -6.20 4.23
CA LEU A 134 -13.20 -5.70 5.38
C LEU A 134 -11.72 -5.52 5.02
N GLY A 135 -11.13 -4.47 5.55
CA GLY A 135 -9.70 -4.16 5.46
C GLY A 135 -9.27 -3.31 6.65
N GLY A 136 -8.04 -2.80 6.59
CA GLY A 136 -7.52 -1.87 7.58
C GLY A 136 -6.15 -2.28 8.12
N GLN A 137 -5.75 -1.65 9.21
CA GLN A 137 -4.47 -1.90 9.86
C GLN A 137 -4.69 -2.38 11.29
N PHE A 138 -4.18 -3.58 11.58
CA PHE A 138 -4.32 -4.23 12.87
C PHE A 138 -2.96 -4.46 13.51
N THR A 139 -2.86 -4.30 14.82
CA THR A 139 -1.69 -4.64 15.60
C THR A 139 -2.01 -5.85 16.48
N LEU A 140 -1.20 -6.89 16.36
CA LEU A 140 -1.29 -8.12 17.11
C LEU A 140 -0.27 -8.03 18.24
N SER A 141 -0.77 -7.88 19.46
CA SER A 141 0.07 -7.76 20.66
C SER A 141 0.07 -9.08 21.42
N GLY A 142 1.25 -9.52 21.83
CA GLY A 142 1.39 -10.58 22.82
C GLY A 142 1.47 -10.00 24.24
N GLU A 143 1.87 -10.82 25.19
CA GLU A 143 2.05 -10.43 26.59
C GLU A 143 3.01 -9.24 26.78
N ASN A 144 4.09 -9.22 26.01
CA ASN A 144 5.16 -8.21 26.12
C ASN A 144 4.98 -7.02 25.14
N GLY A 145 3.78 -6.85 24.59
CA GLY A 145 3.47 -5.77 23.65
C GLY A 145 3.38 -6.19 22.18
N PRO A 146 3.50 -5.24 21.24
CA PRO A 146 3.23 -5.48 19.82
C PRO A 146 4.24 -6.44 19.18
N LEU A 147 3.74 -7.42 18.43
CA LEU A 147 4.57 -8.41 17.73
C LEU A 147 4.42 -8.33 16.22
N TYR A 148 3.19 -8.18 15.74
CA TYR A 148 2.91 -8.07 14.31
C TYR A 148 2.00 -6.88 14.02
N ARG A 149 2.13 -6.41 12.78
CA ARG A 149 1.19 -5.50 12.15
C ARG A 149 0.65 -6.17 10.90
N LEU A 150 -0.66 -6.18 10.77
CA LEU A 150 -1.37 -6.71 9.63
C LEU A 150 -1.93 -5.53 8.83
N ASN A 151 -1.53 -5.41 7.57
CA ASN A 151 -1.99 -4.40 6.63
C ASN A 151 -2.91 -5.07 5.60
N LEU A 152 -4.22 -5.05 5.84
CA LEU A 152 -5.21 -5.62 4.94
C LEU A 152 -5.73 -4.56 3.98
N THR A 153 -5.56 -4.79 2.68
CA THR A 153 -6.42 -4.16 1.68
C THR A 153 -7.87 -4.63 1.88
N SER A 154 -8.86 -3.87 1.42
CA SER A 154 -10.26 -4.30 1.58
C SER A 154 -10.51 -5.55 0.73
N HIS A 155 -10.93 -6.64 1.37
CA HIS A 155 -11.25 -7.91 0.71
C HIS A 155 -12.69 -8.29 0.99
N VAL A 156 -13.40 -8.77 -0.04
CA VAL A 156 -14.73 -9.34 0.13
C VAL A 156 -14.63 -10.54 1.06
N LEU A 157 -15.44 -10.56 2.11
CA LEU A 157 -15.45 -11.64 3.08
C LEU A 157 -16.07 -12.90 2.45
N GLU A 158 -15.36 -14.00 2.57
CA GLU A 158 -15.87 -15.33 2.27
C GLU A 158 -16.85 -15.78 3.36
N PRO A 159 -17.91 -16.55 3.01
CA PRO A 159 -18.70 -17.21 4.03
C PRO A 159 -17.79 -18.08 4.92
N PRO A 160 -18.06 -18.16 6.24
CA PRO A 160 -17.38 -19.12 7.10
C PRO A 160 -17.53 -20.55 6.54
N ALA A 161 -16.50 -21.37 6.68
CA ALA A 161 -16.62 -22.79 6.36
C ALA A 161 -17.62 -23.45 7.34
N GLU A 162 -18.61 -24.17 6.81
CA GLU A 162 -19.61 -24.93 7.57
C GLU A 162 -19.01 -26.16 8.27
#